data_AF-A0A7G7LKF2-F1
#
_entry.id   AF-A0A7G7LKF2-F1
#
_cell.length_a   1.000
_cell.length_b   1.000
_cell.length_c   1.000
_cell.angle_alpha   90.00
_cell.angle_beta   90.00
_cell.angle_gamma   90.00
#
_symmetry.space_group_name_H-M   'P 1'
#
loop_
_entity.id
_entity.type
_entity.pdbx_description
1 polymer ?
#
loop_
_entity_poly.entity_id
_entity_poly.type
_entity_poly.pdbx_seq_one_letter_code
_entity_poly.pdbx_strand_id
1 'polypeptide(L)'
;MNEIIADSQDTVTEWKLPSQYQFFMCHIHHDHFDYLEQTLQEYEIGEYIIGAEITPNTGIHHFHFLVEMSKYDYAKFSKRVFIQKFKLRGRATKGAPRQYGKVKDIQSLDKAAAYSIKDGNIRTNMVQERIDKLAELAYEKKTDDITAKLIEYVDDNILGHHDYDHDLVKGQLIPTLIIGWLRTHKKPLRASTIRYYSHQVFAYTKHQSIKWDDRELYHTMFPHGI
;
A
#
# COMPACT_ATOMS: atom_id res chain seq x y z
N MET A 1 48.46 -55.18 -18.69
CA MET A 1 47.06 -55.04 -18.23
C MET A 1 46.86 -53.58 -17.90
N ASN A 2 46.10 -52.90 -18.75
CA ASN A 2 45.53 -51.59 -18.49
C ASN A 2 44.41 -51.75 -17.46
N GLU A 3 44.25 -50.80 -16.56
CA GLU A 3 43.01 -50.01 -16.48
C GLU A 3 43.21 -48.75 -15.62
N ILE A 4 42.83 -47.63 -16.21
CA ILE A 4 42.66 -46.29 -15.62
C ILE A 4 41.14 -46.12 -15.43
N ILE A 5 40.75 -45.11 -14.62
CA ILE A 5 39.45 -44.39 -14.56
C ILE A 5 38.56 -44.83 -13.37
N ALA A 6 37.90 -43.99 -12.56
CA ALA A 6 37.52 -42.57 -12.60
C ALA A 6 37.56 -42.03 -11.14
N ASP A 7 38.08 -40.83 -10.88
CA ASP A 7 37.45 -39.51 -11.07
C ASP A 7 36.15 -39.36 -10.28
N SER A 8 36.29 -38.98 -9.01
CA SER A 8 35.21 -38.57 -8.13
C SER A 8 34.71 -37.19 -8.59
N GLN A 9 33.59 -37.17 -9.31
CA GLN A 9 32.87 -35.93 -9.57
C GLN A 9 32.30 -35.38 -8.26
N ASP A 10 33.02 -34.43 -7.67
CA ASP A 10 32.45 -33.47 -6.73
C ASP A 10 31.33 -32.71 -7.46
N THR A 11 30.09 -33.11 -7.20
CA THR A 11 28.92 -32.33 -7.60
C THR A 11 28.95 -31.03 -6.83
N VAL A 12 29.40 -29.95 -7.49
CA VAL A 12 29.26 -28.59 -6.98
C VAL A 12 27.77 -28.30 -6.90
N THR A 13 27.18 -28.51 -5.72
CA THR A 13 25.81 -28.11 -5.43
C THR A 13 25.74 -26.61 -5.61
N GLU A 14 25.09 -26.17 -6.69
CA GLU A 14 24.87 -24.77 -7.00
C GLU A 14 24.16 -24.12 -5.80
N TRP A 15 24.85 -23.23 -5.07
CA TRP A 15 24.29 -22.53 -3.91
C TRP A 15 23.21 -21.56 -4.38
N LYS A 16 22.01 -22.05 -4.67
CA LYS A 16 20.85 -21.22 -4.94
C LYS A 16 20.38 -20.58 -3.64
N LEU A 17 20.29 -19.26 -3.65
CA LEU A 17 19.67 -18.52 -2.55
C LEU A 17 18.20 -18.95 -2.45
N PRO A 18 17.65 -19.10 -1.23
CA PRO A 18 16.26 -19.50 -1.06
C PRO A 18 15.32 -18.49 -1.72
N SER A 19 14.29 -19.01 -2.39
CA SER A 19 13.20 -18.22 -2.94
C SER A 19 12.44 -17.53 -1.80
N GLN A 20 12.02 -16.30 -2.05
CA GLN A 20 11.22 -15.52 -1.12
C GLN A 20 10.33 -14.58 -1.95
N TYR A 21 9.19 -14.16 -1.42
CA TYR A 21 8.36 -13.19 -2.11
C TYR A 21 9.11 -11.89 -2.38
N GLN A 22 9.08 -11.46 -3.64
CA GLN A 22 9.50 -10.16 -4.13
C GLN A 22 8.24 -9.36 -4.48
N PHE A 23 8.16 -8.12 -4.00
CA PHE A 23 7.08 -7.21 -4.38
C PHE A 23 7.65 -5.99 -5.12
N PHE A 24 7.26 -5.81 -6.38
CA PHE A 24 7.79 -4.78 -7.25
C PHE A 24 6.72 -4.24 -8.21
N MET A 25 7.02 -3.12 -8.85
CA MET A 25 6.11 -2.46 -9.79
C MET A 25 6.87 -1.90 -11.01
N CYS A 26 6.13 -1.69 -12.10
CA CYS A 26 6.61 -0.92 -13.25
C CYS A 26 5.49 -0.13 -13.94
N HIS A 27 5.86 0.91 -14.68
CA HIS A 27 4.98 1.73 -15.51
C HIS A 27 5.10 1.25 -16.96
N ILE A 28 4.34 0.22 -17.31
CA ILE A 28 4.28 -0.36 -18.65
C ILE A 28 2.81 -0.43 -19.04
N HIS A 29 2.50 -0.15 -20.31
CA HIS A 29 1.15 -0.22 -20.83
C HIS A 29 0.61 -1.66 -20.79
N HIS A 30 -0.70 -1.82 -20.57
CA HIS A 30 -1.31 -3.12 -20.28
C HIS A 30 -1.31 -4.10 -21.47
N ASP A 31 -1.08 -3.63 -22.69
CA ASP A 31 -0.87 -4.46 -23.89
C ASP A 31 0.35 -5.39 -23.79
N HIS A 32 1.25 -5.14 -22.84
CA HIS A 32 2.40 -5.99 -22.59
C HIS A 32 2.17 -7.06 -21.51
N PHE A 33 0.94 -7.28 -21.04
CA PHE A 33 0.65 -8.28 -20.01
C PHE A 33 1.18 -9.67 -20.39
N ASP A 34 0.86 -10.16 -21.60
CA ASP A 34 1.32 -11.46 -22.09
C ASP A 34 2.84 -11.58 -22.08
N TYR A 35 3.54 -10.54 -22.58
CA TYR A 35 5.00 -10.53 -22.61
C TYR A 35 5.60 -10.60 -21.20
N LEU A 36 5.02 -9.85 -20.25
CA LEU A 36 5.51 -9.79 -18.87
C LEU A 36 5.33 -11.13 -18.16
N GLU A 37 4.17 -11.76 -18.30
CA GLU A 37 3.88 -13.07 -17.72
C GLU A 37 4.75 -14.16 -18.33
N GLN A 38 4.81 -14.25 -19.66
CA GLN A 38 5.64 -15.25 -20.35
C GLN A 38 7.12 -15.09 -19.96
N THR A 39 7.64 -13.85 -19.94
CA THR A 39 9.03 -13.60 -19.53
C THR A 39 9.26 -13.97 -18.07
N LEU A 40 8.29 -13.77 -17.19
CA LEU A 40 8.39 -14.14 -15.77
C LEU A 40 8.45 -15.66 -15.61
N GLN A 41 7.64 -16.40 -16.36
CA GLN A 41 7.58 -17.87 -16.35
C GLN A 41 8.84 -18.55 -16.91
N GLU A 42 9.74 -17.81 -17.57
CA GLU A 42 11.06 -18.33 -17.98
C GLU A 42 12.04 -18.51 -16.79
N TYR A 43 11.70 -17.98 -15.61
CA TYR A 43 12.52 -18.10 -14.40
C TYR A 43 11.95 -19.20 -13.48
N GLU A 44 12.81 -19.73 -12.60
CA GLU A 44 12.37 -20.63 -11.53
C GLU A 44 11.62 -19.81 -10.46
N ILE A 45 10.31 -19.73 -10.63
CA ILE A 45 9.39 -19.01 -9.74
C ILE A 45 8.45 -20.00 -9.05
N GLY A 46 8.05 -19.67 -7.83
CA GLY A 46 6.96 -20.34 -7.14
C GLY A 46 5.63 -19.68 -7.50
N GLU A 47 4.90 -19.25 -6.49
CA GLU A 47 3.64 -18.54 -6.71
C GLU A 47 3.85 -17.09 -7.15
N TYR A 48 2.95 -16.58 -7.99
CA TYR A 48 2.97 -15.18 -8.41
C TYR A 48 1.58 -14.57 -8.54
N ILE A 49 1.50 -13.25 -8.41
CA ILE A 49 0.36 -12.41 -8.82
C ILE A 49 0.93 -11.25 -9.64
N ILE A 50 0.36 -11.03 -10.82
CA ILE A 50 0.57 -9.83 -11.63
C ILE A 50 -0.75 -9.08 -11.68
N GLY A 51 -0.77 -7.86 -11.13
CA GLY A 51 -1.92 -6.97 -11.14
C GLY A 51 -1.73 -5.82 -12.13
N ALA A 52 -2.71 -5.59 -13.00
CA ALA A 52 -2.74 -4.45 -13.91
C ALA A 52 -3.63 -3.33 -13.33
N GLU A 53 -3.03 -2.20 -12.97
CA GLU A 53 -3.73 -1.03 -12.40
C GLU A 53 -3.64 0.18 -13.35
N ILE A 54 -4.69 1.01 -13.39
CA ILE A 54 -4.66 2.33 -14.03
C ILE A 54 -4.85 3.40 -12.97
N THR A 55 -3.91 4.35 -12.87
CA THR A 55 -4.07 5.49 -11.96
C THR A 55 -5.25 6.37 -12.43
N PRO A 56 -6.32 6.55 -11.65
CA PRO A 56 -7.56 7.20 -12.12
C PRO A 56 -7.40 8.63 -12.66
N ASN A 57 -6.45 9.39 -12.09
CA ASN A 57 -6.28 10.80 -12.42
C ASN A 57 -5.26 11.07 -13.54
N THR A 58 -4.36 10.13 -13.78
CA THR A 58 -3.25 10.32 -14.73
C THR A 58 -3.35 9.38 -15.92
N GLY A 59 -4.20 8.35 -15.85
CA GLY A 59 -4.29 7.29 -16.86
C GLY A 59 -3.01 6.46 -16.98
N ILE A 60 -2.07 6.60 -16.04
CA ILE A 60 -0.81 5.86 -16.10
C ILE A 60 -1.10 4.40 -15.79
N HIS A 61 -0.62 3.53 -16.67
CA HIS A 61 -0.69 2.08 -16.51
C HIS A 61 0.45 1.60 -15.60
N HIS A 62 0.09 0.78 -14.64
CA HIS A 62 1.00 0.15 -13.71
C HIS A 62 0.79 -1.36 -13.75
N PHE A 63 1.90 -2.09 -13.58
CA PHE A 63 1.86 -3.48 -13.16
C PHE A 63 2.45 -3.61 -11.76
N HIS A 64 1.75 -4.35 -10.90
CA HIS A 64 2.20 -4.80 -9.60
C HIS A 64 2.51 -6.28 -9.65
N PHE A 65 3.65 -6.68 -9.10
CA PHE A 65 4.13 -8.05 -9.10
C PHE A 65 4.39 -8.48 -7.67
N LEU A 66 3.74 -9.56 -7.24
CA LEU A 66 4.08 -10.31 -6.05
C LEU A 66 4.54 -11.69 -6.49
N VAL A 67 5.84 -12.00 -6.41
CA VAL A 67 6.42 -13.20 -7.02
C VAL A 67 7.34 -13.89 -6.03
N GLU A 68 7.13 -15.18 -5.78
CA GLU A 68 8.10 -16.02 -5.10
C GLU A 68 9.26 -16.35 -6.03
N MET A 69 10.40 -15.70 -5.82
CA MET A 69 11.59 -15.91 -6.64
C MET A 69 12.86 -15.53 -5.89
N SER A 70 14.00 -15.99 -6.36
CA SER A 70 15.28 -15.58 -5.79
C SER A 70 15.56 -14.09 -6.05
N LYS A 71 16.36 -13.46 -5.18
CA LYS A 71 16.85 -12.08 -5.41
C LYS A 71 17.62 -11.95 -6.73
N TYR A 72 18.28 -13.03 -7.13
CA TYR A 72 19.09 -13.11 -8.34
C TYR A 72 18.22 -13.12 -9.60
N ASP A 73 17.15 -13.91 -9.60
CA ASP A 73 16.20 -13.95 -10.73
C ASP A 73 15.45 -12.64 -10.87
N TYR A 74 15.06 -12.01 -9.75
CA TYR A 74 14.53 -10.64 -9.79
C TYR A 74 15.52 -9.66 -10.45
N ALA A 75 16.81 -9.75 -10.12
CA ALA A 75 17.82 -8.87 -10.71
C ALA A 75 17.97 -9.10 -12.22
N LYS A 76 17.92 -10.36 -12.66
CA LYS A 76 17.91 -10.73 -14.09
C LYS A 76 16.65 -10.20 -14.79
N PHE A 77 15.47 -10.46 -14.23
CA PHE A 77 14.18 -10.03 -14.76
C PHE A 77 14.12 -8.52 -14.90
N SER A 78 14.43 -7.78 -13.83
CA SER A 78 14.41 -6.31 -13.86
C SER A 78 15.42 -5.72 -14.84
N LYS A 79 16.61 -6.32 -14.98
CA LYS A 79 17.58 -5.90 -16.00
C LYS A 79 17.06 -6.13 -17.41
N ARG A 80 16.52 -7.32 -17.71
CA ARG A 80 16.00 -7.68 -19.04
C ARG A 80 14.79 -6.84 -19.42
N VAL A 81 13.77 -6.83 -18.56
CA VAL A 81 12.48 -6.23 -18.84
C VAL A 81 12.54 -4.72 -18.64
N PHE A 82 12.81 -4.26 -17.42
CA PHE A 82 12.68 -2.84 -17.09
C PHE A 82 13.79 -2.01 -17.73
N ILE A 83 15.05 -2.46 -17.64
CA ILE A 83 16.19 -1.66 -18.09
C ILE A 83 16.47 -1.85 -19.59
N GLN A 84 16.53 -3.09 -20.07
CA GLN A 84 16.98 -3.36 -21.44
C GLN A 84 15.87 -3.22 -22.48
N LYS A 85 14.68 -3.80 -22.26
CA LYS A 85 13.56 -3.71 -23.20
C LYS A 85 12.82 -2.37 -23.11
N PHE A 86 12.35 -2.01 -21.92
CA PHE A 86 11.46 -0.86 -21.74
C PHE A 86 12.17 0.44 -21.34
N LYS A 87 13.49 0.40 -21.10
CA LYS A 87 14.32 1.56 -20.75
C LYS A 87 13.76 2.40 -19.57
N LEU A 88 13.09 1.74 -18.64
CA LEU A 88 12.44 2.37 -17.50
C LEU A 88 13.46 2.98 -16.54
N ARG A 89 13.03 4.00 -15.81
CA ARG A 89 13.85 4.69 -14.83
C ARG A 89 13.69 4.15 -13.41
N GLY A 90 14.81 3.70 -12.83
CA GLY A 90 14.84 3.15 -11.47
C GLY A 90 15.03 4.20 -10.36
N ARG A 91 15.19 5.48 -10.69
CA ARG A 91 15.40 6.58 -9.73
C ARG A 91 14.65 7.82 -10.17
N ALA A 92 13.95 8.48 -9.24
CA ALA A 92 13.35 9.78 -9.51
C ALA A 92 14.44 10.85 -9.67
N THR A 93 14.29 11.71 -10.68
CA THR A 93 15.15 12.86 -10.96
C THR A 93 14.31 14.13 -10.96
N LYS A 94 14.95 15.31 -10.97
CA LYS A 94 14.21 16.59 -11.04
C LYS A 94 13.29 16.59 -12.26
N GLY A 95 11.99 16.73 -12.03
CA GLY A 95 10.96 16.77 -13.08
C GLY A 95 10.56 15.41 -13.67
N ALA A 96 11.06 14.28 -13.16
CA ALA A 96 10.66 13.00 -13.72
C ALA A 96 10.69 11.84 -12.69
N PRO A 97 9.54 11.15 -12.52
CA PRO A 97 9.37 10.14 -11.49
C PRO A 97 10.12 8.85 -11.79
N ARG A 98 10.24 8.00 -10.76
CA ARG A 98 10.62 6.60 -10.90
C ARG A 98 9.52 5.85 -11.66
N GLN A 99 9.91 4.95 -12.57
CA GLN A 99 9.01 4.16 -13.41
C GLN A 99 9.04 2.66 -13.09
N TYR A 100 10.00 2.19 -12.29
CA TYR A 100 9.97 0.86 -11.71
C TYR A 100 10.65 0.85 -10.35
N GLY A 101 10.27 -0.08 -9.49
CA GLY A 101 10.88 -0.20 -8.17
C GLY A 101 10.46 -1.46 -7.44
N LYS A 102 11.24 -1.81 -6.42
CA LYS A 102 10.99 -2.94 -5.55
C LYS A 102 10.85 -2.46 -4.11
N VAL A 103 9.92 -3.06 -3.37
CA VAL A 103 9.80 -2.88 -1.92
C VAL A 103 10.90 -3.67 -1.23
N LYS A 104 11.64 -3.01 -0.32
CA LYS A 104 12.80 -3.63 0.36
C LYS A 104 12.38 -4.81 1.23
N ASP A 105 11.37 -4.59 2.07
CA ASP A 105 10.89 -5.56 3.05
C ASP A 105 9.36 -5.64 2.97
N ILE A 106 8.84 -6.85 2.75
CA ILE A 106 7.39 -7.09 2.73
C ILE A 106 6.94 -7.27 4.17
N GLN A 107 6.33 -6.23 4.76
CA GLN A 107 5.84 -6.30 6.15
C GLN A 107 4.60 -7.19 6.32
N SER A 108 3.80 -7.35 5.27
CA SER A 108 2.63 -8.23 5.23
C SER A 108 2.37 -8.57 3.76
N LEU A 109 2.29 -9.87 3.47
CA LEU A 109 1.97 -10.37 2.14
C LEU A 109 0.60 -9.90 1.70
N ASP A 110 -0.35 -9.82 2.63
CA ASP A 110 -1.72 -9.35 2.38
C ASP A 110 -1.73 -7.93 1.83
N LYS A 111 -0.91 -7.02 2.41
CA LYS A 111 -0.78 -5.66 1.88
C LYS A 111 -0.23 -5.65 0.45
N ALA A 112 0.75 -6.50 0.14
CA ALA A 112 1.33 -6.58 -1.20
C ALA A 112 0.36 -7.18 -2.22
N ALA A 113 -0.41 -8.19 -1.81
CA ALA A 113 -1.46 -8.80 -2.61
C ALA A 113 -2.60 -7.81 -2.88
N ALA A 114 -3.02 -7.03 -1.88
CA ALA A 114 -4.04 -5.99 -2.02
C ALA A 114 -3.72 -5.00 -3.15
N TYR A 115 -2.48 -4.54 -3.24
CA TYR A 115 -2.03 -3.65 -4.33
C TYR A 115 -2.09 -4.33 -5.71
N SER A 116 -1.89 -5.64 -5.76
CA SER A 116 -1.93 -6.41 -7.01
C SER A 116 -3.36 -6.75 -7.44
N ILE A 117 -4.31 -6.83 -6.52
CA ILE A 117 -5.69 -7.26 -6.81
C ILE A 117 -6.65 -6.08 -7.03
N LYS A 118 -6.24 -4.86 -6.68
CA LYS A 118 -7.09 -3.66 -6.57
C LYS A 118 -8.07 -3.41 -7.74
N ASP A 119 -7.61 -3.57 -8.98
CA ASP A 119 -8.40 -3.27 -10.19
C ASP A 119 -9.05 -4.53 -10.81
N GLY A 120 -8.91 -5.70 -10.17
CA GLY A 120 -9.51 -6.97 -10.59
C GLY A 120 -8.87 -7.63 -11.82
N ASN A 121 -8.03 -6.90 -12.57
CA ASN A 121 -7.29 -7.44 -13.71
C ASN A 121 -5.98 -8.10 -13.25
N ILE A 122 -6.06 -9.37 -12.86
CA ILE A 122 -4.93 -10.15 -12.34
C ILE A 122 -4.62 -11.38 -13.19
N ARG A 123 -3.35 -11.79 -13.17
CA ARG A 123 -2.89 -13.11 -13.61
C ARG A 123 -2.01 -13.76 -12.56
N THR A 124 -2.23 -15.03 -12.32
CA THR A 124 -1.63 -15.75 -11.19
C THR A 124 -1.70 -17.26 -11.42
N ASN A 125 -0.76 -17.99 -10.83
CA ASN A 125 -0.79 -19.45 -10.68
C ASN A 125 -1.27 -19.89 -9.28
N MET A 126 -1.70 -18.95 -8.43
CA MET A 126 -2.26 -19.24 -7.11
C MET A 126 -3.67 -19.83 -7.24
N VAL A 127 -4.03 -20.71 -6.31
CA VAL A 127 -5.40 -21.25 -6.22
C VAL A 127 -6.39 -20.15 -5.80
N GLN A 128 -7.62 -20.22 -6.32
CA GLN A 128 -8.65 -19.18 -6.11
C GLN A 128 -8.93 -18.92 -4.62
N GLU A 129 -9.02 -19.98 -3.80
CA GLU A 129 -9.22 -19.86 -2.35
C GLU A 129 -8.17 -18.96 -1.69
N ARG A 130 -6.92 -19.04 -2.14
CA ARG A 130 -5.84 -18.20 -1.64
C ARG A 130 -5.99 -16.75 -2.10
N ILE A 131 -6.43 -16.53 -3.34
CA ILE A 131 -6.71 -15.19 -3.87
C ILE A 131 -7.86 -14.55 -3.09
N ASP A 132 -8.93 -15.28 -2.84
CA ASP A 132 -10.11 -14.81 -2.12
C ASP A 132 -9.75 -14.40 -0.69
N LYS A 133 -8.98 -15.24 0.01
CA LYS A 133 -8.47 -14.91 1.34
C LYS A 133 -7.59 -13.66 1.35
N LEU A 134 -6.73 -13.48 0.35
CA LEU A 134 -5.90 -12.28 0.22
C LEU A 134 -6.75 -11.04 -0.07
N ALA A 135 -7.83 -11.19 -0.85
CA ALA A 135 -8.77 -10.11 -1.16
C ALA A 135 -9.62 -9.72 0.07
N GLU A 136 -10.10 -10.67 0.85
CA GLU A 136 -10.82 -10.43 2.11
C GLU A 136 -9.95 -9.67 3.11
N LEU A 137 -8.70 -10.12 3.32
CA LEU A 137 -7.75 -9.43 4.21
C LEU A 137 -7.40 -8.02 3.73
N ALA A 138 -7.38 -7.79 2.41
CA ALA A 138 -7.20 -6.47 1.83
C ALA A 138 -8.40 -5.56 2.12
N TYR A 139 -9.62 -6.10 2.10
CA TYR A 139 -10.87 -5.39 2.33
C TYR A 139 -11.12 -5.09 3.82
N GLU A 140 -10.93 -6.07 4.71
CA GLU A 140 -11.13 -5.92 6.17
C GLU A 140 -10.24 -4.82 6.77
N LYS A 141 -9.06 -4.59 6.20
CA LYS A 141 -8.16 -3.52 6.65
C LYS A 141 -8.60 -2.13 6.23
N LYS A 142 -9.47 -2.04 5.23
CA LYS A 142 -10.11 -0.80 4.77
C LYS A 142 -11.29 -0.42 5.69
N THR A 143 -11.89 -1.39 6.35
CA THR A 143 -13.05 -1.23 7.25
C THR A 143 -12.69 -0.90 8.71
N ASP A 144 -11.41 -0.79 9.04
CA ASP A 144 -10.99 -0.26 10.34
C ASP A 144 -11.13 1.28 10.31
N ASP A 145 -12.38 1.76 10.33
CA ASP A 145 -12.72 3.18 10.27
C ASP A 145 -12.34 3.86 11.59
N ILE A 146 -11.04 4.11 11.71
CA ILE A 146 -10.41 4.85 12.80
C ILE A 146 -11.10 6.20 13.00
N THR A 147 -11.60 6.81 11.93
CA THR A 147 -12.28 8.10 11.99
C THR A 147 -13.62 7.95 12.70
N ALA A 148 -14.46 6.99 12.31
CA ALA A 148 -15.72 6.72 13.00
C ALA A 148 -15.52 6.38 14.48
N LYS A 149 -14.58 5.49 14.81
CA LYS A 149 -14.27 5.11 16.20
C LYS A 149 -13.79 6.30 17.05
N LEU A 150 -13.02 7.20 16.44
CA LEU A 150 -12.54 8.40 17.11
C LEU A 150 -13.67 9.43 17.31
N ILE A 151 -14.54 9.63 16.31
CA ILE A 151 -15.70 10.52 16.43
C ILE A 151 -16.61 10.03 17.56
N GLU A 152 -16.92 8.73 17.59
CA GLU A 152 -17.73 8.12 18.64
C GLU A 152 -17.11 8.33 20.03
N TYR A 153 -15.80 8.09 20.18
CA TYR A 153 -15.09 8.35 21.42
C TYR A 153 -15.20 9.82 21.85
N VAL A 154 -15.00 10.76 20.93
CA VAL A 154 -15.09 12.19 21.24
C VAL A 154 -16.51 12.57 21.63
N ASP A 155 -17.51 12.07 20.91
CA ASP A 155 -18.92 12.30 21.18
C ASP A 155 -19.32 11.80 22.58
N ASP A 156 -18.82 10.64 23.00
CA ASP A 156 -19.16 10.08 24.33
C ASP A 156 -18.44 10.79 25.47
N ASN A 157 -17.32 11.47 25.20
CA ASN A 157 -16.51 12.14 26.22
C ASN A 157 -16.71 13.66 26.28
N ILE A 158 -17.56 14.23 25.42
CA ILE A 158 -17.93 15.66 25.42
C ILE A 158 -19.05 15.98 26.43
N LEU A 159 -19.92 15.02 26.75
CA LEU A 159 -21.15 15.22 27.53
C LEU A 159 -20.95 15.62 29.00
N GLY A 160 -19.74 15.52 29.55
CA GLY A 160 -19.47 16.01 30.92
C GLY A 160 -19.44 17.53 31.06
N HIS A 161 -19.61 18.28 29.97
CA HIS A 161 -19.17 19.68 29.83
C HIS A 161 -20.28 20.61 29.32
N HIS A 162 -21.56 20.34 29.66
CA HIS A 162 -22.73 21.07 29.15
C HIS A 162 -22.75 22.60 29.41
N ASP A 163 -21.90 23.11 30.31
CA ASP A 163 -21.82 24.55 30.65
C ASP A 163 -20.59 25.27 30.04
N TYR A 164 -19.82 24.63 29.17
CA TYR A 164 -18.59 25.24 28.65
C TYR A 164 -18.82 26.14 27.44
N ASP A 165 -18.00 27.20 27.40
CA ASP A 165 -17.82 28.06 26.23
C ASP A 165 -17.50 27.24 24.98
N HIS A 166 -18.29 27.45 23.92
CA HIS A 166 -18.14 26.80 22.62
C HIS A 166 -16.72 26.92 22.06
N ASP A 167 -16.06 28.07 22.24
CA ASP A 167 -14.72 28.31 21.74
C ASP A 167 -13.68 27.48 22.50
N LEU A 168 -13.89 27.24 23.79
CA LEU A 168 -13.04 26.38 24.59
C LEU A 168 -13.21 24.90 24.18
N VAL A 169 -14.45 24.47 23.93
CA VAL A 169 -14.73 23.10 23.51
C VAL A 169 -14.11 22.81 22.14
N LYS A 170 -14.35 23.69 21.17
CA LYS A 170 -13.80 23.57 19.81
C LYS A 170 -12.27 23.72 19.81
N GLY A 171 -11.74 24.72 20.51
CA GLY A 171 -10.32 25.09 20.46
C GLY A 171 -9.38 24.22 21.30
N GLN A 172 -9.87 23.61 22.39
CA GLN A 172 -9.00 22.95 23.36
C GLN A 172 -9.47 21.54 23.76
N LEU A 173 -10.74 21.36 24.10
CA LEU A 173 -11.24 20.07 24.62
C LEU A 173 -11.18 18.97 23.55
N ILE A 174 -11.76 19.22 22.37
CA ILE A 174 -11.79 18.25 21.26
C ILE A 174 -10.39 17.85 20.82
N PRO A 175 -9.46 18.79 20.52
CA PRO A 175 -8.07 18.44 20.23
C PRO A 175 -7.42 17.59 21.34
N THR A 176 -7.71 17.88 22.61
CA THR A 176 -7.16 17.14 23.76
C THR A 176 -7.69 15.71 23.83
N LEU A 177 -8.99 15.50 23.61
CA LEU A 177 -9.60 14.17 23.53
C LEU A 177 -9.01 13.35 22.37
N ILE A 178 -8.84 13.99 21.21
CA ILE A 178 -8.21 13.38 20.03
C ILE A 178 -6.77 12.95 20.33
N ILE A 179 -5.97 13.83 20.96
CA ILE A 179 -4.58 13.52 21.35
C ILE A 179 -4.56 12.31 22.31
N GLY A 180 -5.43 12.30 23.31
CA GLY A 180 -5.54 11.20 24.29
C GLY A 180 -5.87 9.86 23.61
N TRP A 181 -6.83 9.87 22.68
CA TRP A 181 -7.24 8.68 21.95
C TRP A 181 -6.11 8.16 21.04
N LEU A 182 -5.49 9.04 20.25
CA LEU A 182 -4.40 8.69 19.33
C LEU A 182 -3.20 8.11 20.09
N ARG A 183 -2.87 8.67 21.27
CA ARG A 183 -1.80 8.17 22.15
C ARG A 183 -2.08 6.76 22.62
N THR A 184 -3.31 6.50 23.09
CA THR A 184 -3.74 5.18 23.59
C THR A 184 -3.68 4.11 22.49
N HIS A 185 -4.01 4.49 21.26
CA HIS A 185 -4.00 3.60 20.09
C HIS A 185 -2.67 3.58 19.32
N LYS A 186 -1.60 4.16 19.89
CA LYS A 186 -0.25 4.23 19.29
C LYS A 186 -0.24 4.80 17.87
N LYS A 187 -1.09 5.79 17.60
CA LYS A 187 -1.17 6.48 16.30
C LYS A 187 -0.25 7.70 16.26
N PRO A 188 0.18 8.16 15.06
CA PRO A 188 1.05 9.34 14.94
C PRO A 188 0.41 10.62 15.51
N LEU A 189 1.15 11.35 16.33
CA LEU A 189 0.76 12.66 16.87
C LEU A 189 1.42 13.77 16.04
N ARG A 190 0.72 14.23 14.99
CA ARG A 190 1.12 15.38 14.18
C ARG A 190 0.03 16.43 14.24
N ALA A 191 0.41 17.71 14.24
CA ALA A 191 -0.55 18.81 14.23
C ALA A 191 -1.55 18.70 13.06
N SER A 192 -1.10 18.29 11.88
CA SER A 192 -1.96 18.05 10.71
C SER A 192 -2.93 16.89 10.91
N THR A 193 -2.51 15.81 11.59
CA THR A 193 -3.36 14.67 11.93
C THR A 193 -4.43 15.06 12.94
N ILE A 194 -4.07 15.79 13.98
CA ILE A 194 -5.02 16.27 15.00
C ILE A 194 -6.03 17.20 14.35
N ARG A 195 -5.57 18.19 13.56
CA ARG A 195 -6.45 19.10 12.82
C ARG A 195 -7.40 18.36 11.88
N TYR A 196 -6.89 17.39 11.12
CA TYR A 196 -7.71 16.54 10.26
C TYR A 196 -8.85 15.89 11.05
N TYR A 197 -8.53 15.22 12.15
CA TYR A 197 -9.56 14.56 12.96
C TYR A 197 -10.51 15.55 13.65
N SER A 198 -10.03 16.72 14.07
CA SER A 198 -10.91 17.77 14.60
C SER A 198 -11.94 18.20 13.56
N HIS A 199 -11.54 18.38 12.29
CA HIS A 199 -12.49 18.70 11.22
C HIS A 199 -13.50 17.58 10.99
N GLN A 200 -13.07 16.31 11.06
CA GLN A 200 -14.00 15.18 10.94
C GLN A 200 -15.01 15.16 12.09
N VAL A 201 -14.57 15.42 13.33
CA VAL A 201 -15.47 15.56 14.48
C VAL A 201 -16.45 16.70 14.26
N PHE A 202 -16.00 17.89 13.90
CA PHE A 202 -16.92 19.02 13.69
C PHE A 202 -17.91 18.80 12.56
N ALA A 203 -17.54 18.07 11.51
CA ALA A 203 -18.43 17.76 10.40
C ALA A 203 -19.50 16.70 10.77
N TYR A 204 -19.15 15.72 11.63
CA TYR A 204 -19.94 14.49 11.77
C TYR A 204 -20.36 14.14 13.20
N THR A 205 -19.99 14.94 14.21
CA THR A 205 -20.44 14.78 15.60
C THR A 205 -21.97 14.76 15.70
N LYS A 206 -22.50 13.94 16.63
CA LYS A 206 -23.92 13.94 16.97
C LYS A 206 -24.36 15.20 17.72
N HIS A 207 -23.42 15.94 18.31
CA HIS A 207 -23.69 17.12 19.13
C HIS A 207 -23.88 18.37 18.27
N GLN A 208 -25.13 18.73 18.00
CA GLN A 208 -25.47 19.86 17.12
C GLN A 208 -24.88 21.20 17.55
N SER A 209 -24.66 21.39 18.85
CA SER A 209 -24.17 22.67 19.39
C SER A 209 -22.70 22.94 19.04
N ILE A 210 -21.91 21.92 18.71
CA ILE A 210 -20.50 22.05 18.32
C ILE A 210 -20.25 21.68 16.86
N LYS A 211 -21.25 21.10 16.19
CA LYS A 211 -21.19 20.73 14.79
C LYS A 211 -21.00 21.99 13.93
N TRP A 212 -20.12 21.92 12.95
CA TRP A 212 -19.94 23.00 12.00
C TRP A 212 -21.03 22.96 10.93
N ASP A 213 -21.53 24.15 10.57
CA ASP A 213 -22.36 24.30 9.39
C ASP A 213 -21.53 24.27 8.09
N ASP A 214 -22.21 24.19 6.95
CA ASP A 214 -21.56 24.12 5.63
C ASP A 214 -20.66 25.34 5.36
N ARG A 215 -20.99 26.50 5.96
CA ARG A 215 -20.24 27.74 5.78
C ARG A 215 -18.96 27.75 6.60
N GLU A 216 -19.01 27.33 7.87
CA GLU A 216 -17.85 27.12 8.72
C GLU A 216 -16.88 26.09 8.10
N LEU A 217 -17.42 24.99 7.58
CA LEU A 217 -16.65 23.97 6.85
C LEU A 217 -15.97 24.56 5.62
N TYR A 218 -16.72 25.28 4.77
CA TYR A 218 -16.19 25.92 3.56
C TYR A 218 -15.03 26.86 3.88
N HIS A 219 -15.20 27.78 4.84
CA HIS A 219 -14.15 28.75 5.19
C HIS A 219 -12.91 28.08 5.80
N THR A 220 -13.09 26.98 6.52
CA THR A 220 -11.97 26.24 7.10
C THR A 220 -11.20 25.44 6.05
N MET A 221 -11.91 24.85 5.08
CA MET A 221 -11.30 24.05 4.01
C MET A 221 -10.69 24.91 2.91
N PHE A 222 -11.29 26.06 2.62
CA PHE A 222 -10.91 26.98 1.56
C PHE A 222 -10.67 28.39 2.12
N PRO A 223 -9.67 28.59 3.00
CA PRO A 223 -9.43 29.87 3.67
C PRO A 223 -9.05 31.02 2.72
N HIS A 224 -8.67 30.69 1.48
CA HIS A 224 -8.32 31.66 0.43
C HIS A 224 -9.29 31.63 -0.76
N GLY A 225 -10.44 30.97 -0.62
CA GLY A 225 -11.34 30.68 -1.73
C GLY A 225 -10.89 29.47 -2.55
N ILE A 226 -11.64 29.19 -3.62
CA ILE A 226 -11.34 28.15 -4.63
C ILE A 226 -10.46 28.76 -5.73
#